data_AF-A0A1P8S050-F1
#
_entry.id   AF-A0A1P8S050-F1
#
_cell.length_a   1.000
_cell.length_b   1.000
_cell.length_c   1.000
_cell.angle_alpha   90.00
_cell.angle_beta   90.00
_cell.angle_gamma   90.00
#
_symmetry.space_group_name_H-M   'P 1'
#
loop_
_entity.id
_entity.type
_entity.pdbx_description
1 polymer ?
#
loop_
_entity_poly.entity_id
_entity_poly.type
_entity_poly.pdbx_seq_one_letter_code
_entity_poly.pdbx_strand_id
1 'polypeptide(L)'
;MRKVVEGQKGKLSTENKKRCVEYAQDIFGHKKYAPWLMTYCSYTNEFKEGWIPDNYYGETVIPLLKGEYGKITDRSLVLSQVINDEYSSDIGYFINGLFLNTKSEVIEPKDIKELLFQKNSRIVYKVESSFQGKGILFFDKETFNIKKIKKLGNGVFQKFIEQHPFFDQFNKSAVGTIRLTTVLNNKAEVELRAGYFRFGRTGDTHVKSSSQMRIPIDIEKGCLWNKKVAFYPSTKFTDTLPDNNIDFAGLELPYFKNCVEEIKKLHNAIPYIRCIGWDLIIDNNNNLRIIELNGNHNGITLSEMVQGPCFKGLGWENLHKTG
;
A
#
# COMPACT_ATOMS: atom_id res chain seq x y z
N MET A 1 8.21 -16.24 -5.78
CA MET A 1 9.16 -15.26 -5.22
C MET A 1 10.56 -15.86 -5.06
N ARG A 2 10.80 -16.81 -4.14
CA ARG A 2 12.14 -17.40 -3.90
C ARG A 2 12.93 -17.76 -5.15
N LYS A 3 12.35 -18.54 -6.08
CA LYS A 3 13.02 -18.96 -7.32
C LYS A 3 13.53 -17.78 -8.17
N VAL A 4 12.79 -16.66 -8.20
CA VAL A 4 13.18 -15.45 -8.93
C VAL A 4 14.39 -14.80 -8.26
N VAL A 5 14.34 -14.66 -6.94
CA VAL A 5 15.46 -14.12 -6.15
C VAL A 5 16.70 -15.00 -6.27
N GLU A 6 16.57 -16.32 -6.12
CA GLU A 6 17.68 -17.27 -6.26
C GLU A 6 18.27 -17.27 -7.68
N GLY A 7 17.46 -16.97 -8.70
CA GLY A 7 17.93 -16.80 -10.08
C GLY A 7 18.82 -15.55 -10.28
N GLN A 8 18.72 -14.54 -9.41
CA GLN A 8 19.52 -13.31 -9.48
C GLN A 8 20.65 -13.24 -8.45
N LYS A 9 20.49 -13.85 -7.27
CA LYS A 9 21.48 -13.82 -6.17
C LYS A 9 22.16 -15.15 -5.90
N GLY A 10 21.79 -16.21 -6.59
CA GLY A 10 22.24 -17.56 -6.31
C GLY A 10 21.34 -18.30 -5.31
N LYS A 11 21.52 -19.62 -5.23
CA LYS A 11 20.70 -20.49 -4.38
C LYS A 11 21.01 -20.25 -2.91
N LEU A 12 19.98 -20.35 -2.07
CA LEU A 12 20.16 -20.26 -0.62
C LEU A 12 20.99 -21.45 -0.10
N SER A 13 21.97 -21.15 0.77
CA SER A 13 22.84 -22.15 1.39
C SER A 13 22.04 -23.18 2.22
N THR A 14 22.59 -24.38 2.36
CA THR A 14 21.97 -25.45 3.17
C THR A 14 21.84 -25.03 4.64
N GLU A 15 22.83 -24.31 5.16
CA GLU A 15 22.82 -23.77 6.52
C GLU A 15 21.68 -22.76 6.73
N ASN A 16 21.55 -21.76 5.86
CA ASN A 16 20.46 -20.78 5.99
C ASN A 16 19.08 -21.43 5.82
N LYS A 17 18.95 -22.43 4.94
CA LYS A 17 17.71 -23.22 4.82
C LYS A 17 17.38 -23.92 6.13
N LYS A 18 18.37 -24.56 6.77
CA LYS A 18 18.20 -25.24 8.07
C LYS A 18 17.75 -24.24 9.13
N ARG A 19 18.43 -23.10 9.28
CA ARG A 19 18.06 -22.04 10.24
C ARG A 19 16.64 -21.51 10.02
N CYS A 20 16.21 -21.32 8.77
CA CYS A 20 14.84 -20.91 8.47
C CYS A 20 13.80 -21.95 8.92
N VAL A 21 14.10 -23.25 8.79
CA VAL A 21 13.19 -24.33 9.21
C VAL A 21 13.14 -24.42 10.73
N GLU A 22 14.30 -24.42 11.39
CA GLU A 22 14.43 -24.44 12.85
C GLU A 22 13.69 -23.26 13.47
N TYR A 23 13.99 -22.04 13.03
CA TYR A 23 13.28 -20.85 13.50
C TYR A 23 11.76 -20.94 13.27
N ALA A 24 11.32 -21.48 12.13
CA ALA A 24 9.89 -21.66 11.89
C ALA A 24 9.21 -22.63 12.87
N GLN A 25 9.91 -23.71 13.24
CA GLN A 25 9.42 -24.68 14.22
C GLN A 25 9.47 -24.12 15.64
N ASP A 26 10.58 -23.52 16.04
CA ASP A 26 10.82 -23.08 17.40
C ASP A 26 9.99 -21.85 17.78
N ILE A 27 9.85 -20.91 16.82
CA ILE A 27 9.23 -19.60 17.08
C ILE A 27 7.77 -19.57 16.67
N PHE A 28 7.38 -20.24 15.59
CA PHE A 28 5.98 -20.24 15.09
C PHE A 28 5.29 -21.61 15.25
N GLY A 29 5.95 -22.59 15.86
CA GLY A 29 5.39 -23.91 16.15
C GLY A 29 5.31 -24.86 14.96
N HIS A 30 5.65 -24.44 13.73
CA HIS A 30 5.52 -25.31 12.56
C HIS A 30 6.41 -24.90 11.37
N LYS A 31 7.04 -25.90 10.72
CA LYS A 31 7.91 -25.69 9.54
C LYS A 31 7.22 -25.08 8.31
N LYS A 32 5.88 -25.06 8.27
CA LYS A 32 5.09 -24.47 7.15
C LYS A 32 5.37 -22.98 6.96
N TYR A 33 5.89 -22.30 7.98
CA TYR A 33 6.23 -20.89 7.93
C TYR A 33 7.63 -20.61 7.33
N ALA A 34 8.47 -21.64 7.21
CA ALA A 34 9.84 -21.54 6.69
C ALA A 34 9.95 -21.03 5.22
N PRO A 35 9.04 -21.34 4.27
CA PRO A 35 9.19 -20.91 2.88
C PRO A 35 9.31 -19.39 2.68
N TRP A 36 8.61 -18.60 3.50
CA TRP A 36 8.72 -17.13 3.45
C TRP A 36 10.03 -16.64 4.07
N LEU A 37 10.46 -17.21 5.20
CA LEU A 37 11.77 -16.92 5.79
C LEU A 37 12.91 -17.22 4.81
N MET A 38 12.83 -18.36 4.11
CA MET A 38 13.79 -18.70 3.05
C MET A 38 13.76 -17.69 1.91
N THR A 39 12.58 -17.15 1.56
CA THR A 39 12.46 -16.11 0.52
C THR A 39 13.19 -14.84 0.94
N TYR A 40 13.00 -14.40 2.19
CA TYR A 40 13.67 -13.22 2.74
C TYR A 40 15.18 -13.44 2.82
N CYS A 41 15.59 -14.61 3.33
CA CYS A 41 16.98 -15.03 3.42
C CYS A 41 17.67 -15.17 2.07
N SER A 42 16.98 -15.62 1.01
CA SER A 42 17.53 -15.64 -0.35
C SER A 42 17.87 -14.25 -0.87
N TYR A 43 17.15 -13.21 -0.43
CA TYR A 43 17.42 -11.84 -0.86
C TYR A 43 18.56 -11.21 -0.06
N THR A 44 18.60 -11.42 1.26
CA THR A 44 19.64 -10.86 2.14
C THR A 44 20.94 -11.66 2.12
N ASN A 45 20.88 -12.92 1.69
CA ASN A 45 21.93 -13.94 1.83
C ASN A 45 22.33 -14.24 3.29
N GLU A 46 21.49 -13.84 4.25
CA GLU A 46 21.74 -13.95 5.67
C GLU A 46 20.42 -14.16 6.41
N PHE A 47 20.37 -15.15 7.31
CA PHE A 47 19.21 -15.38 8.17
C PHE A 47 19.11 -14.29 9.25
N LYS A 48 17.91 -13.75 9.45
CA LYS A 48 17.65 -12.71 10.46
C LYS A 48 16.51 -13.11 11.40
N GLU A 49 16.80 -13.09 12.69
CA GLU A 49 15.79 -13.28 13.74
C GLU A 49 14.87 -12.06 13.86
N GLY A 50 13.57 -12.33 14.08
CA GLY A 50 12.50 -11.33 14.16
C GLY A 50 11.67 -11.21 12.88
N TRP A 51 12.03 -11.91 11.80
CA TRP A 51 11.20 -11.94 10.59
C TRP A 51 9.84 -12.55 10.87
N ILE A 52 8.80 -11.96 10.30
CA ILE A 52 7.44 -12.49 10.34
C ILE A 52 7.09 -13.08 8.96
N PRO A 53 6.90 -14.40 8.84
CA PRO A 53 6.46 -15.06 7.61
C PRO A 53 5.10 -14.52 7.15
N ASP A 54 4.94 -14.22 5.86
CA ASP A 54 3.69 -13.67 5.31
C ASP A 54 2.48 -14.61 5.55
N ASN A 55 2.69 -15.93 5.51
CA ASN A 55 1.61 -16.87 5.87
C ASN A 55 1.30 -16.90 7.37
N TYR A 56 2.28 -16.69 8.27
CA TYR A 56 2.01 -16.51 9.71
C TYR A 56 1.26 -15.19 9.95
N TYR A 57 1.66 -14.13 9.24
CA TYR A 57 0.99 -12.83 9.29
C TYR A 57 -0.49 -12.96 8.92
N GLY A 58 -0.78 -13.62 7.81
CA GLY A 58 -2.16 -13.86 7.36
C GLY A 58 -2.97 -14.76 8.29
N GLU A 59 -2.37 -15.86 8.77
CA GLU A 59 -3.08 -16.85 9.60
C GLU A 59 -3.28 -16.42 11.06
N THR A 60 -2.37 -15.61 11.61
CA THR A 60 -2.35 -15.30 13.06
C THR A 60 -2.42 -13.82 13.34
N VAL A 61 -1.55 -13.01 12.73
CA VAL A 61 -1.45 -11.58 13.07
C VAL A 61 -2.70 -10.81 12.62
N ILE A 62 -3.17 -11.03 11.39
CA ILE A 62 -4.35 -10.34 10.86
C ILE A 62 -5.61 -10.66 11.69
N PRO A 63 -5.98 -11.92 11.96
CA PRO A 63 -7.17 -12.23 12.74
C PRO A 63 -7.14 -11.64 14.15
N LEU A 64 -6.00 -11.70 14.84
CA LEU A 64 -5.90 -11.28 16.24
C LEU A 64 -5.77 -9.77 16.43
N LEU A 65 -5.07 -9.07 15.53
CA LEU A 65 -4.72 -7.66 15.73
C LEU A 65 -5.53 -6.68 14.87
N LYS A 66 -6.34 -7.18 13.94
CA LYS A 66 -7.08 -6.38 12.96
C LYS A 66 -8.51 -6.90 12.84
N GLY A 67 -8.66 -8.22 12.66
CA GLY A 67 -9.95 -8.91 12.60
C GLY A 67 -10.93 -8.27 11.62
N GLU A 68 -12.21 -8.24 12.00
CA GLU A 68 -13.26 -7.59 11.19
C GLU A 68 -13.06 -6.08 11.05
N TYR A 69 -12.43 -5.43 12.02
CA TYR A 69 -12.15 -3.98 11.92
C TYR A 69 -11.23 -3.66 10.74
N GLY A 70 -10.25 -4.52 10.47
CA GLY A 70 -9.39 -4.40 9.29
C GLY A 70 -10.18 -4.47 7.98
N LYS A 71 -11.20 -5.33 7.89
CA LYS A 71 -12.01 -5.52 6.67
C LYS A 71 -12.88 -4.30 6.33
N ILE A 72 -13.20 -3.47 7.33
CA ILE A 72 -13.96 -2.23 7.12
C ILE A 72 -13.21 -1.34 6.11
N THR A 73 -11.87 -1.32 6.13
CA THR A 73 -11.08 -0.48 5.21
C THR A 73 -11.17 -0.90 3.74
N ASP A 74 -11.70 -2.08 3.44
CA ASP A 74 -11.95 -2.54 2.06
C ASP A 74 -13.22 -1.90 1.46
N ARG A 75 -13.87 -0.98 2.19
CA ARG A 75 -15.06 -0.23 1.76
C ARG A 75 -14.69 1.22 1.51
N SER A 76 -15.10 1.76 0.37
CA SER A 76 -14.63 3.08 -0.07
C SER A 76 -15.14 4.22 0.81
N LEU A 77 -16.34 4.09 1.37
CA LEU A 77 -16.95 5.12 2.22
C LEU A 77 -16.12 5.39 3.49
N VAL A 78 -15.42 4.37 3.98
CA VAL A 78 -14.72 4.40 5.28
C VAL A 78 -13.62 5.44 5.31
N LEU A 79 -12.96 5.68 4.18
CA LEU A 79 -11.88 6.68 4.11
C LEU A 79 -12.39 8.03 4.59
N SER A 80 -13.42 8.60 3.94
CA SER A 80 -14.00 9.90 4.35
C SER A 80 -14.58 9.95 5.76
N GLN A 81 -14.96 8.81 6.35
CA GLN A 81 -15.49 8.78 7.71
C GLN A 81 -14.38 8.74 8.77
N VAL A 82 -13.17 8.36 8.37
CA VAL A 82 -12.02 8.17 9.27
C VAL A 82 -10.99 9.28 9.11
N ILE A 83 -10.86 9.86 7.92
CA ILE A 83 -9.90 10.93 7.63
C ILE A 83 -10.62 12.23 7.31
N ASN A 84 -10.02 13.37 7.67
CA ASN A 84 -10.53 14.69 7.30
C ASN A 84 -10.60 14.86 5.77
N ASP A 85 -11.60 15.62 5.31
CA ASP A 85 -11.82 15.97 3.89
C ASP A 85 -10.59 16.61 3.23
N GLU A 86 -9.69 17.24 4.00
CA GLU A 86 -8.46 17.84 3.48
C GLU A 86 -7.48 16.80 2.90
N TYR A 87 -7.50 15.58 3.42
CA TYR A 87 -6.61 14.49 2.99
C TYR A 87 -7.22 13.63 1.89
N SER A 88 -8.56 13.54 1.85
CA SER A 88 -9.26 12.71 0.89
C SER A 88 -9.38 13.38 -0.48
N SER A 89 -9.34 12.55 -1.52
CA SER A 89 -9.70 12.97 -2.88
C SER A 89 -11.14 12.62 -3.23
N ASP A 90 -11.92 12.08 -2.29
CA ASP A 90 -13.30 11.67 -2.53
C ASP A 90 -14.20 12.87 -2.87
N ILE A 91 -15.14 12.64 -3.79
CA ILE A 91 -16.18 13.59 -4.18
C ILE A 91 -17.55 13.04 -3.78
N GLY A 92 -17.73 11.74 -3.91
CA GLY A 92 -18.95 11.03 -3.58
C GLY A 92 -18.85 9.56 -3.93
N TYR A 93 -19.94 8.84 -3.76
CA TYR A 93 -19.98 7.38 -3.86
C TYR A 93 -21.19 6.91 -4.65
N PHE A 94 -21.10 5.71 -5.18
CA PHE A 94 -22.27 4.93 -5.56
C PHE A 94 -22.22 3.63 -4.77
N ILE A 95 -23.14 3.45 -3.82
CA ILE A 95 -23.13 2.31 -2.88
C ILE A 95 -24.54 1.76 -2.79
N ASN A 96 -24.69 0.45 -3.03
CA ASN A 96 -25.94 -0.28 -2.88
C ASN A 96 -27.14 0.39 -3.61
N GLY A 97 -26.89 0.96 -4.78
CA GLY A 97 -27.91 1.64 -5.60
C GLY A 97 -28.12 3.13 -5.30
N LEU A 98 -27.46 3.68 -4.28
CA LEU A 98 -27.58 5.08 -3.87
C LEU A 98 -26.34 5.88 -4.28
N PHE A 99 -26.56 7.11 -4.74
CA PHE A 99 -25.49 8.10 -4.87
C PHE A 99 -25.37 8.88 -3.56
N LEU A 100 -24.15 9.05 -3.07
CA LEU A 100 -23.86 9.72 -1.80
C LEU A 100 -22.80 10.80 -2.00
N ASN A 101 -22.85 11.88 -1.23
CA ASN A 101 -21.72 12.79 -1.08
C ASN A 101 -20.75 12.33 0.04
N THR A 102 -19.68 13.09 0.31
CA THR A 102 -18.69 12.76 1.35
C THR A 102 -19.26 12.77 2.77
N LYS A 103 -20.41 13.43 2.99
CA LYS A 103 -21.14 13.46 4.26
C LYS A 103 -22.17 12.33 4.39
N SER A 104 -22.16 11.36 3.47
CA SER A 104 -23.15 10.28 3.40
C SER A 104 -24.59 10.73 3.14
N GLU A 105 -24.80 11.93 2.62
CA GLU A 105 -26.13 12.43 2.22
C GLU A 105 -26.49 11.88 0.83
N VAL A 106 -27.74 11.46 0.66
CA VAL A 106 -28.23 10.91 -0.61
C VAL A 106 -28.36 12.02 -1.65
N ILE A 107 -27.80 11.77 -2.83
CA ILE A 107 -27.86 12.67 -3.99
C ILE A 107 -28.77 12.05 -5.05
N GLU A 108 -29.72 12.84 -5.56
CA GLU A 108 -30.57 12.41 -6.65
C GLU A 108 -29.74 12.11 -7.91
N PRO A 109 -30.05 11.04 -8.68
CA PRO A 109 -29.25 10.69 -9.85
C PRO A 109 -29.11 11.79 -10.90
N LYS A 110 -30.07 12.71 -11.00
CA LYS A 110 -29.98 13.86 -11.93
C LYS A 110 -28.91 14.88 -11.52
N ASP A 111 -28.59 14.97 -10.23
CA ASP A 111 -27.74 16.02 -9.66
C ASP A 111 -26.29 15.54 -9.47
N ILE A 112 -26.04 14.22 -9.51
CA ILE A 112 -24.69 13.66 -9.31
C ILE A 112 -23.66 14.18 -10.32
N LYS A 113 -24.07 14.38 -11.58
CA LYS A 113 -23.15 14.87 -12.62
C LYS A 113 -22.68 16.29 -12.31
N GLU A 114 -23.55 17.13 -11.76
CA GLU A 114 -23.17 18.48 -11.35
C GLU A 114 -22.20 18.43 -10.18
N LEU A 115 -22.50 17.65 -9.13
CA LEU A 115 -21.62 17.46 -7.98
C LEU A 115 -20.21 17.02 -8.40
N LEU A 116 -20.11 16.03 -9.30
CA LEU A 116 -18.84 15.46 -9.73
C LEU A 116 -17.97 16.44 -10.53
N PHE A 117 -18.58 17.28 -11.37
CA PHE A 117 -17.87 18.12 -12.33
C PHE A 117 -17.96 19.63 -12.04
N GLN A 118 -18.50 20.04 -10.88
CA GLN A 118 -18.59 21.46 -10.49
C GLN A 118 -17.21 22.13 -10.42
N LYS A 119 -16.21 21.41 -9.89
CA LYS A 119 -14.84 21.90 -9.70
C LYS A 119 -13.78 21.00 -10.34
N ASN A 120 -14.20 20.00 -11.12
CA ASN A 120 -13.30 18.98 -11.67
C ASN A 120 -13.56 18.85 -13.17
N SER A 121 -12.51 18.91 -13.98
CA SER A 121 -12.58 18.58 -15.42
C SER A 121 -12.56 17.06 -15.65
N ARG A 122 -11.90 16.33 -14.75
CA ARG A 122 -11.70 14.88 -14.80
C ARG A 122 -11.85 14.26 -13.42
N ILE A 123 -12.47 13.09 -13.38
CA ILE A 123 -12.62 12.28 -12.17
C ILE A 123 -12.15 10.85 -12.39
N VAL A 124 -11.92 10.16 -11.28
CA VAL A 124 -11.63 8.73 -11.22
C VAL A 124 -12.82 8.03 -10.56
N TYR A 125 -13.30 6.94 -11.14
CA TYR A 125 -14.19 6.01 -10.47
C TYR A 125 -13.43 4.74 -10.13
N LYS A 126 -13.36 4.41 -8.84
CA LYS A 126 -12.76 3.17 -8.35
C LYS A 126 -13.87 2.22 -7.90
N VAL A 127 -13.99 1.08 -8.58
CA VAL A 127 -14.95 0.04 -8.21
C VAL A 127 -14.49 -0.64 -6.92
N GLU A 128 -15.38 -0.79 -5.95
CA GLU A 128 -15.12 -1.52 -4.70
C GLU A 128 -14.72 -2.97 -4.98
N SER A 129 -13.79 -3.50 -4.17
CA SER A 129 -13.29 -4.88 -4.29
C SER A 129 -12.68 -5.23 -5.65
N SER A 130 -12.38 -4.24 -6.50
CA SER A 130 -11.63 -4.45 -7.73
C SER A 130 -10.13 -4.53 -7.40
N PHE A 131 -9.69 -5.69 -6.92
CA PHE A 131 -8.28 -5.89 -6.59
C PHE A 131 -7.37 -5.56 -7.80
N GLN A 132 -6.16 -5.08 -7.51
CA GLN A 132 -5.05 -4.97 -8.47
C GLN A 132 -5.16 -3.88 -9.55
N GLY A 133 -6.05 -2.89 -9.38
CA GLY A 133 -6.20 -1.75 -10.30
C GLY A 133 -7.15 -1.99 -11.46
N LYS A 134 -7.80 -3.16 -11.55
CA LYS A 134 -8.66 -3.51 -12.70
C LYS A 134 -9.97 -2.71 -12.78
N GLY A 135 -10.42 -2.08 -11.68
CA GLY A 135 -11.66 -1.29 -11.64
C GLY A 135 -11.43 0.22 -11.50
N ILE A 136 -10.31 0.73 -12.01
CA ILE A 136 -10.05 2.18 -12.07
C ILE A 136 -10.48 2.69 -13.45
N LEU A 137 -11.49 3.55 -13.47
CA LEU A 137 -12.01 4.19 -14.68
C LEU A 137 -11.86 5.72 -14.57
N PHE A 138 -11.68 6.36 -15.72
CA PHE A 138 -11.59 7.81 -15.81
C PHE A 138 -12.78 8.36 -16.59
N PHE A 139 -13.31 9.49 -16.13
CA PHE A 139 -14.41 10.17 -16.78
C PHE A 139 -14.15 11.68 -16.82
N ASP A 140 -14.57 12.31 -17.91
CA ASP A 140 -14.83 13.73 -18.01
C ASP A 140 -16.36 13.97 -18.07
N LYS A 141 -16.76 15.24 -18.17
CA LYS A 141 -18.18 15.62 -18.20
C LYS A 141 -18.92 15.01 -19.41
N GLU A 142 -18.24 14.73 -20.51
CA GLU A 142 -18.84 14.23 -21.76
C GLU A 142 -19.01 12.72 -21.74
N THR A 143 -18.01 12.00 -21.22
CA THR A 143 -17.94 10.54 -21.15
C THR A 143 -18.66 9.95 -19.92
N PHE A 144 -18.96 10.76 -18.91
CA PHE A 144 -19.68 10.31 -17.71
C PHE A 144 -21.11 9.84 -18.03
N ASN A 145 -21.44 8.63 -17.58
CA ASN A 145 -22.75 8.03 -17.82
C ASN A 145 -23.25 7.25 -16.59
N ILE A 146 -24.38 7.68 -16.04
CA ILE A 146 -25.01 7.10 -14.83
C ILE A 146 -25.35 5.61 -15.02
N LYS A 147 -25.86 5.19 -16.19
CA LYS A 147 -26.18 3.78 -16.45
C LYS A 147 -24.93 2.91 -16.39
N LYS A 148 -23.80 3.42 -16.88
CA LYS A 148 -22.50 2.75 -16.80
C LYS A 148 -22.05 2.58 -15.34
N ILE A 149 -22.17 3.63 -14.52
CA ILE A 149 -21.86 3.54 -13.07
C ILE A 149 -22.72 2.49 -12.39
N LYS A 150 -24.05 2.52 -12.60
CA LYS A 150 -24.96 1.54 -12.00
C LYS A 150 -24.59 0.10 -12.36
N LYS A 151 -24.13 -0.14 -13.60
CA LYS A 151 -23.65 -1.45 -14.07
C LYS A 151 -22.31 -1.87 -13.44
N LEU A 152 -21.43 -0.91 -13.16
CA LEU A 152 -20.14 -1.18 -12.52
C LEU A 152 -20.32 -1.61 -11.04
N GLY A 153 -21.40 -1.18 -10.39
CA GLY A 153 -21.66 -1.49 -8.99
C GLY A 153 -20.91 -0.56 -8.04
N ASN A 154 -20.79 -0.96 -6.78
CA ASN A 154 -20.28 -0.10 -5.71
C ASN A 154 -18.92 0.53 -6.04
N GLY A 155 -18.71 1.78 -5.62
CA GLY A 155 -17.46 2.47 -5.87
C GLY A 155 -17.44 3.91 -5.36
N VAL A 156 -16.28 4.52 -5.52
CA VAL A 156 -16.01 5.91 -5.14
C VAL A 156 -15.62 6.75 -6.34
N PHE A 157 -16.14 7.96 -6.36
CA PHE A 157 -15.70 9.03 -7.24
C PHE A 157 -14.63 9.86 -6.54
N GLN A 158 -13.47 9.97 -7.14
CA GLN A 158 -12.35 10.75 -6.64
C GLN A 158 -11.95 11.82 -7.65
N LYS A 159 -11.46 12.94 -7.13
CA LYS A 159 -10.73 13.95 -7.90
C LYS A 159 -9.53 13.27 -8.55
N PHE A 160 -9.23 13.65 -9.79
CA PHE A 160 -7.96 13.27 -10.38
C PHE A 160 -6.84 13.99 -9.64
N ILE A 161 -5.90 13.23 -9.06
CA ILE A 161 -4.76 13.80 -8.35
C ILE A 161 -3.69 14.19 -9.36
N GLU A 162 -3.32 15.46 -9.40
CA GLU A 162 -2.11 15.92 -10.05
C GLU A 162 -0.96 15.81 -9.06
N GLN A 163 -0.05 14.87 -9.28
CA GLN A 163 1.04 14.60 -8.35
C GLN A 163 2.13 15.66 -8.40
N HIS A 164 2.92 15.76 -7.33
CA HIS A 164 4.08 16.64 -7.25
C HIS A 164 5.10 16.35 -8.37
N PRO A 165 5.77 17.37 -8.96
CA PRO A 165 6.73 17.20 -10.07
C PRO A 165 7.87 16.22 -9.80
N PHE A 166 8.22 15.99 -8.54
CA PHE A 166 9.15 14.93 -8.14
C PHE A 166 8.73 13.55 -8.70
N PHE A 167 7.46 13.19 -8.60
CA PHE A 167 6.96 11.88 -9.02
C PHE A 167 6.78 11.78 -10.54
N ASP A 168 6.58 12.92 -11.22
CA ASP A 168 6.46 12.98 -12.69
C ASP A 168 7.71 12.50 -13.42
N GLN A 169 8.86 12.60 -12.77
CA GLN A 169 10.11 12.05 -13.30
C GLN A 169 9.97 10.53 -13.53
N PHE A 170 9.35 9.81 -12.59
CA PHE A 170 9.17 8.36 -12.70
C PHE A 170 8.10 7.97 -13.71
N ASN A 171 6.94 8.61 -13.61
CA ASN A 171 5.82 8.41 -14.52
C ASN A 171 4.80 9.56 -14.38
N LYS A 172 4.59 10.32 -15.45
CA LYS A 172 3.63 11.45 -15.47
C LYS A 172 2.17 11.02 -15.66
N SER A 173 1.91 9.88 -16.32
CA SER A 173 0.55 9.48 -16.70
C SER A 173 -0.18 8.68 -15.61
N ALA A 174 0.55 7.88 -14.84
CA ALA A 174 0.04 7.04 -13.78
C ALA A 174 0.51 7.56 -12.42
N VAL A 175 -0.42 8.18 -11.68
CA VAL A 175 -0.16 8.74 -10.34
C VAL A 175 0.50 7.70 -9.45
N GLY A 176 1.71 8.01 -8.99
CA GLY A 176 2.49 7.17 -8.10
C GLY A 176 1.88 7.07 -6.71
N THR A 177 2.46 6.22 -5.87
CA THR A 177 1.98 6.01 -4.50
C THR A 177 3.12 5.68 -3.57
N ILE A 178 3.29 6.45 -2.51
CA ILE A 178 4.10 6.08 -1.37
C ILE A 178 3.26 5.13 -0.50
N ARG A 179 3.70 3.87 -0.38
CA ARG A 179 3.16 2.92 0.60
C ARG A 179 3.97 3.06 1.89
N LEU A 180 3.32 3.46 2.99
CA LEU A 180 3.91 3.43 4.32
C LEU A 180 3.17 2.42 5.20
N THR A 181 3.91 1.67 6.03
CA THR A 181 3.32 0.72 6.98
C THR A 181 3.51 1.22 8.39
N THR A 182 2.42 1.49 9.10
CA THR A 182 2.45 1.87 10.51
C THR A 182 1.90 0.76 11.40
N VAL A 183 2.37 0.72 12.64
CA VAL A 183 1.91 -0.21 13.67
C VAL A 183 1.57 0.54 14.95
N LEU A 184 0.47 0.17 15.60
CA LEU A 184 0.18 0.54 16.99
C LEU A 184 0.76 -0.54 17.91
N ASN A 185 1.84 -0.20 18.63
CA ASN A 185 2.56 -1.12 19.50
C ASN A 185 1.79 -1.42 20.81
N ASN A 186 2.32 -2.29 21.67
CA ASN A 186 1.66 -2.64 22.95
C ASN A 186 1.68 -1.52 23.99
N LYS A 187 2.42 -0.42 23.74
CA LYS A 187 2.45 0.79 24.56
C LYS A 187 1.48 1.87 24.04
N ALA A 188 0.62 1.52 23.09
CA ALA A 188 -0.29 2.44 22.41
C ALA A 188 0.43 3.58 21.65
N GLU A 189 1.64 3.32 21.16
CA GLU A 189 2.39 4.27 20.34
C GLU A 189 2.37 3.81 18.88
N VAL A 190 2.11 4.74 17.96
CA VAL A 190 2.21 4.47 16.54
C VAL A 190 3.67 4.58 16.10
N GLU A 191 4.13 3.63 15.29
CA GLU A 191 5.47 3.58 14.73
C GLU A 191 5.43 3.30 13.23
N LEU A 192 6.34 3.93 12.47
CA LEU A 192 6.56 3.61 11.07
C LEU A 192 7.48 2.39 10.99
N ARG A 193 7.08 1.34 10.25
CA ARG A 193 7.83 0.08 10.18
C ARG A 193 8.41 -0.24 8.82
N ALA A 194 7.85 0.31 7.74
CA ALA A 194 8.37 0.13 6.39
C ALA A 194 7.82 1.15 5.40
N GLY A 195 8.52 1.36 4.30
CA GLY A 195 8.05 2.19 3.19
C GLY A 195 8.54 1.73 1.83
N TYR A 196 7.74 1.91 0.79
CA TYR A 196 8.19 1.83 -0.60
C TYR A 196 7.37 2.73 -1.51
N PHE A 197 8.01 3.29 -2.52
CA PHE A 197 7.35 4.03 -3.59
C PHE A 197 6.91 3.09 -4.71
N ARG A 198 5.69 3.26 -5.21
CA ARG A 198 5.10 2.54 -6.34
C ARG A 198 4.83 3.49 -7.49
N PHE A 199 5.11 3.07 -8.71
CA PHE A 199 4.80 3.84 -9.91
C PHE A 199 4.47 2.93 -11.09
N GLY A 200 3.72 3.49 -12.05
CA GLY A 200 3.31 2.80 -13.28
C GLY A 200 4.41 2.78 -14.34
N ARG A 201 4.13 2.11 -15.46
CA ARG A 201 5.00 2.07 -16.65
C ARG A 201 4.51 3.05 -17.71
N THR A 202 5.35 3.38 -18.67
CA THR A 202 4.95 4.18 -19.85
C THR A 202 3.73 3.54 -20.52
N GLY A 203 2.70 4.36 -20.77
CA GLY A 203 1.42 3.90 -21.32
C GLY A 203 0.40 3.41 -20.27
N ASP A 204 0.78 3.29 -19.00
CA ASP A 204 -0.19 3.07 -17.93
C ASP A 204 -0.98 4.34 -17.62
N THR A 205 -2.29 4.19 -17.40
CA THR A 205 -3.19 5.28 -16.96
C THR A 205 -3.26 5.41 -15.44
N HIS A 206 -2.85 4.37 -14.72
CA HIS A 206 -2.80 4.28 -13.25
C HIS A 206 -1.83 3.16 -12.86
N VAL A 207 -1.42 3.13 -11.59
CA VAL A 207 -0.56 2.06 -11.06
C VAL A 207 -1.32 0.73 -11.05
N LYS A 208 -0.89 -0.23 -11.88
CA LYS A 208 -1.46 -1.58 -11.96
C LYS A 208 -0.56 -2.58 -11.30
N SER A 209 -1.12 -3.54 -10.57
CA SER A 209 -0.29 -4.56 -9.91
C SER A 209 0.51 -5.44 -10.88
N SER A 210 0.05 -5.57 -12.14
CA SER A 210 0.71 -6.36 -13.18
C SER A 210 1.92 -5.71 -13.83
N SER A 211 2.07 -4.38 -13.71
CA SER A 211 3.14 -3.61 -14.38
C SER A 211 3.94 -2.72 -13.43
N GLN A 212 3.41 -2.40 -12.23
CA GLN A 212 4.02 -1.45 -11.30
C GLN A 212 5.48 -1.79 -10.96
N MET A 213 6.28 -0.74 -10.85
CA MET A 213 7.60 -0.80 -10.26
C MET A 213 7.54 -0.35 -8.80
N ARG A 214 8.46 -0.86 -7.98
CA ARG A 214 8.55 -0.54 -6.55
C ARG A 214 9.99 -0.20 -6.16
N ILE A 215 10.19 0.92 -5.48
CA ILE A 215 11.50 1.32 -4.92
C ILE A 215 11.37 1.40 -3.41
N PRO A 216 12.17 0.65 -2.62
CA PRO A 216 12.17 0.77 -1.16
C PRO A 216 12.56 2.18 -0.70
N ILE A 217 12.04 2.60 0.44
CA ILE A 217 12.33 3.88 1.06
C ILE A 217 13.23 3.65 2.27
N ASP A 218 14.26 4.48 2.44
CA ASP A 218 14.94 4.64 3.71
C ASP A 218 14.02 5.46 4.62
N ILE A 219 13.26 4.79 5.49
CA ILE A 219 12.23 5.43 6.30
C ILE A 219 12.79 6.35 7.39
N GLU A 220 14.06 6.19 7.76
CA GLU A 220 14.74 7.08 8.72
C GLU A 220 15.16 8.38 8.05
N LYS A 221 15.61 8.29 6.78
CA LYS A 221 16.08 9.47 6.02
C LYS A 221 15.00 10.14 5.19
N GLY A 222 13.91 9.44 4.90
CA GLY A 222 12.84 9.93 4.02
C GLY A 222 13.25 10.03 2.55
N CYS A 223 14.12 9.14 2.08
CA CYS A 223 14.58 9.11 0.70
C CYS A 223 14.43 7.73 0.07
N LEU A 224 14.44 7.66 -1.26
CA LEU A 224 14.55 6.41 -1.98
C LEU A 224 15.89 5.73 -1.65
N TRP A 225 15.89 4.40 -1.56
CA TRP A 225 17.06 3.67 -1.07
C TRP A 225 18.35 3.92 -1.87
N ASN A 226 19.45 4.18 -1.16
CA ASN A 226 20.78 4.40 -1.73
C ASN A 226 21.38 3.19 -2.46
N LYS A 227 20.83 1.99 -2.26
CA LYS A 227 21.29 0.75 -2.93
C LYS A 227 20.94 0.68 -4.41
N LYS A 228 20.26 1.70 -4.96
CA LYS A 228 19.84 1.77 -6.36
C LYS A 228 19.16 0.48 -6.81
N VAL A 229 18.05 0.12 -6.16
CA VAL A 229 17.30 -1.10 -6.48
C VAL A 229 15.81 -0.82 -6.62
N ALA A 230 15.24 -1.29 -7.72
CA ALA A 230 13.81 -1.28 -8.01
C ALA A 230 13.31 -2.70 -8.28
N PHE A 231 12.02 -2.95 -8.03
CA PHE A 231 11.41 -4.27 -8.14
C PHE A 231 10.23 -4.26 -9.10
N TYR A 232 10.24 -5.21 -10.02
CA TYR A 232 9.08 -5.55 -10.85
C TYR A 232 7.99 -6.23 -10.00
N PRO A 233 6.76 -6.39 -10.53
CA PRO A 233 5.70 -7.14 -9.86
C PRO A 233 6.12 -8.56 -9.49
N SER A 234 6.87 -9.22 -10.39
CA SER A 234 7.39 -10.58 -10.25
C SER A 234 8.48 -10.74 -9.18
N THR A 235 8.87 -9.65 -8.50
CA THR A 235 10.02 -9.54 -7.56
C THR A 235 11.40 -9.69 -8.18
N LYS A 236 11.48 -9.78 -9.52
CA LYS A 236 12.73 -9.49 -10.21
C LYS A 236 13.16 -8.07 -9.82
N PHE A 237 14.45 -7.85 -9.57
CA PHE A 237 14.98 -6.54 -9.24
C PHE A 237 16.01 -6.06 -10.26
N THR A 238 16.19 -4.74 -10.33
CA THR A 238 17.04 -4.04 -11.30
C THR A 238 17.60 -2.77 -10.66
N ASP A 239 18.78 -2.33 -11.10
CA ASP A 239 19.36 -1.03 -10.76
C ASP A 239 19.03 0.07 -11.77
N THR A 240 18.48 -0.33 -12.92
CA THR A 240 18.12 0.55 -14.03
C THR A 240 16.63 0.47 -14.27
N LEU A 241 15.97 1.63 -14.35
CA LEU A 241 14.54 1.71 -14.63
C LEU A 241 14.30 1.51 -16.13
N PRO A 242 13.28 0.73 -16.53
CA PRO A 242 13.14 0.39 -17.95
C PRO A 242 12.42 1.44 -18.81
N ASP A 243 11.87 2.51 -18.22
CA ASP A 243 11.16 3.58 -18.95
C ASP A 243 11.83 4.96 -18.87
N ASN A 244 12.85 5.10 -18.01
CA ASN A 244 13.54 6.37 -17.78
C ASN A 244 14.95 6.11 -17.27
N ASN A 245 15.83 7.12 -17.37
CA ASN A 245 17.23 7.03 -16.97
C ASN A 245 17.52 7.76 -15.66
N ILE A 246 16.54 7.82 -14.75
CA ILE A 246 16.68 8.58 -13.51
C ILE A 246 17.65 7.86 -12.58
N ASP A 247 18.58 8.64 -12.01
CA ASP A 247 19.36 8.17 -10.88
C ASP A 247 18.55 8.32 -9.60
N PHE A 248 17.77 7.30 -9.27
CA PHE A 248 16.78 7.37 -8.20
C PHE A 248 17.36 7.10 -6.80
N ALA A 249 18.61 6.67 -6.72
CA ALA A 249 19.23 6.32 -5.45
C ALA A 249 19.39 7.56 -4.56
N GLY A 250 18.85 7.51 -3.35
CA GLY A 250 18.99 8.60 -2.39
C GLY A 250 18.13 9.84 -2.65
N LEU A 251 17.29 9.84 -3.70
CA LEU A 251 16.39 10.95 -3.96
C LEU A 251 15.44 11.17 -2.78
N GLU A 252 15.45 12.38 -2.23
CA GLU A 252 14.60 12.76 -1.10
C GLU A 252 13.14 12.83 -1.52
N LEU A 253 12.25 12.19 -0.73
CA LEU A 253 10.83 12.25 -0.98
C LEU A 253 10.28 13.59 -0.48
N PRO A 254 9.52 14.33 -1.31
CA PRO A 254 8.99 15.62 -0.92
C PRO A 254 8.04 15.46 0.28
N TYR A 255 8.20 16.32 1.28
CA TYR A 255 7.37 16.38 2.49
C TYR A 255 7.27 15.07 3.30
N PHE A 256 8.24 14.16 3.18
CA PHE A 256 8.17 12.83 3.80
C PHE A 256 7.92 12.87 5.32
N LYS A 257 8.65 13.72 6.06
CA LYS A 257 8.48 13.85 7.51
C LYS A 257 7.04 14.26 7.88
N ASN A 258 6.48 15.22 7.15
CA ASN A 258 5.08 15.65 7.32
C ASN A 258 4.11 14.50 7.01
N CYS A 259 4.34 13.74 5.93
CA CYS A 259 3.54 12.55 5.63
C CYS A 259 3.53 11.57 6.80
N VAL A 260 4.70 11.27 7.37
CA VAL A 260 4.84 10.33 8.50
C VAL A 260 4.11 10.87 9.73
N GLU A 261 4.27 12.14 10.07
CA GLU A 261 3.58 12.76 11.21
C GLU A 261 2.06 12.69 11.06
N GLU A 262 1.52 13.03 9.90
CA GLU A 262 0.07 13.02 9.67
C GLU A 262 -0.52 11.61 9.66
N ILE A 263 0.11 10.63 8.99
CA ILE A 263 -0.43 9.25 9.02
C ILE A 263 -0.36 8.63 10.41
N LYS A 264 0.59 9.04 11.26
CA LYS A 264 0.64 8.59 12.66
C LYS A 264 -0.53 9.16 13.47
N LYS A 265 -0.89 10.43 13.25
CA LYS A 265 -2.10 11.03 13.85
C LYS A 265 -3.37 10.32 13.37
N LEU A 266 -3.48 10.06 12.07
CA LEU A 266 -4.61 9.33 11.49
C LEU A 266 -4.69 7.89 12.04
N HIS A 267 -3.57 7.18 12.18
CA HIS A 267 -3.56 5.83 12.77
C HIS A 267 -4.02 5.85 14.23
N ASN A 268 -3.61 6.85 15.02
CA ASN A 268 -4.09 7.01 16.40
C ASN A 268 -5.61 7.18 16.51
N ALA A 269 -6.29 7.69 15.47
CA ALA A 269 -7.74 7.82 15.45
C ALA A 269 -8.46 6.48 15.20
N ILE A 270 -7.76 5.45 14.74
CA ILE A 270 -8.28 4.09 14.47
C ILE A 270 -7.44 3.00 15.14
N PRO A 271 -7.26 3.06 16.47
CA PRO A 271 -6.29 2.22 17.19
C PRO A 271 -6.64 0.73 17.17
N TYR A 272 -7.89 0.39 16.86
CA TYR A 272 -8.40 -0.97 16.74
C TYR A 272 -7.90 -1.71 15.49
N ILE A 273 -7.26 -1.03 14.53
CA ILE A 273 -6.53 -1.65 13.41
C ILE A 273 -5.03 -1.52 13.68
N ARG A 274 -4.40 -2.51 14.31
CA ARG A 274 -3.04 -2.33 14.84
C ARG A 274 -1.92 -2.27 13.80
N CYS A 275 -2.19 -2.56 12.53
CA CYS A 275 -1.20 -2.45 11.46
C CYS A 275 -1.87 -1.95 10.18
N ILE A 276 -1.33 -0.91 9.55
CA ILE A 276 -1.98 -0.27 8.41
C ILE A 276 -0.98 0.00 7.30
N GLY A 277 -1.35 -0.37 6.07
CA GLY A 277 -0.67 0.10 4.87
C GLY A 277 -1.34 1.35 4.31
N TRP A 278 -0.70 2.50 4.45
CA TRP A 278 -1.18 3.78 3.92
C TRP A 278 -0.69 3.95 2.50
N ASP A 279 -1.61 4.23 1.59
CA ASP A 279 -1.30 4.68 0.25
C ASP A 279 -1.52 6.17 0.15
N LEU A 280 -0.44 6.90 -0.10
CA LEU A 280 -0.46 8.35 -0.14
C LEU A 280 0.40 8.92 -1.26
N ILE A 281 0.21 10.19 -1.57
CA ILE A 281 1.05 10.95 -2.48
C ILE A 281 1.04 12.43 -2.09
N ILE A 282 2.04 13.19 -2.54
CA ILE A 282 2.00 14.65 -2.49
C ILE A 282 1.49 15.17 -3.84
N ASP A 283 0.51 16.09 -3.80
CA ASP A 283 -0.02 16.73 -5.00
C ASP A 283 0.86 17.90 -5.48
N ASN A 284 0.53 18.46 -6.64
CA ASN A 284 1.24 19.59 -7.24
C ASN A 284 1.11 20.91 -6.45
N ASN A 285 0.23 20.95 -5.45
CA ASN A 285 0.07 22.06 -4.51
C ASN A 285 0.73 21.76 -3.16
N ASN A 286 1.62 20.75 -3.10
CA ASN A 286 2.34 20.32 -1.91
C ASN A 286 1.48 19.77 -0.77
N ASN A 287 0.24 19.36 -1.05
CA ASN A 287 -0.64 18.77 -0.04
C ASN A 287 -0.50 17.25 -0.02
N LEU A 288 -0.58 16.68 1.19
CA LEU A 288 -0.72 15.25 1.39
C LEU A 288 -2.11 14.79 0.92
N ARG A 289 -2.15 13.77 0.06
CA ARG A 289 -3.38 13.08 -0.34
C ARG A 289 -3.31 11.62 0.07
N ILE A 290 -4.31 11.15 0.80
CA ILE A 290 -4.49 9.74 1.12
C ILE A 290 -5.35 9.11 0.01
N ILE A 291 -4.80 8.09 -0.63
CA ILE A 291 -5.39 7.37 -1.76
C ILE A 291 -6.21 6.18 -1.27
N GLU A 292 -5.66 5.43 -0.30
CA GLU A 292 -6.26 4.19 0.21
C GLU A 292 -5.71 3.82 1.59
N LEU A 293 -6.56 3.20 2.41
CA LEU A 293 -6.23 2.65 3.72
C LEU A 293 -6.27 1.11 3.64
N ASN A 294 -5.14 0.44 3.82
CA ASN A 294 -5.07 -1.02 3.78
C ASN A 294 -5.02 -1.57 5.22
N GLY A 295 -6.17 -1.69 5.86
CA GLY A 295 -6.35 -2.21 7.22
C GLY A 295 -6.61 -3.73 7.29
N ASN A 296 -7.02 -4.38 6.21
CA ASN A 296 -7.21 -5.83 6.18
C ASN A 296 -5.87 -6.55 5.98
N HIS A 297 -5.47 -6.84 4.73
CA HIS A 297 -4.17 -7.42 4.41
C HIS A 297 -3.27 -6.38 3.71
N ASN A 298 -2.45 -5.64 4.47
CA ASN A 298 -1.57 -4.61 3.92
C ASN A 298 -0.36 -5.16 3.13
N GLY A 299 -0.08 -6.46 3.23
CA GLY A 299 1.02 -7.13 2.54
C GLY A 299 2.38 -6.77 3.14
N ILE A 300 3.09 -7.75 3.68
CA ILE A 300 4.37 -7.52 4.36
C ILE A 300 5.58 -8.05 3.58
N THR A 301 5.33 -8.90 2.59
CA THR A 301 6.35 -9.68 1.91
C THR A 301 7.53 -8.87 1.35
N LEU A 302 7.28 -7.77 0.63
CA LEU A 302 8.38 -6.96 0.07
C LEU A 302 9.15 -6.24 1.18
N SER A 303 8.43 -5.67 2.15
CA SER A 303 9.03 -4.97 3.29
C SER A 303 9.90 -5.91 4.12
N GLU A 304 9.40 -7.08 4.52
CA GLU A 304 10.17 -8.08 5.27
C GLU A 304 11.39 -8.59 4.50
N MET A 305 11.23 -8.87 3.20
CA MET A 305 12.33 -9.34 2.34
C MET A 305 13.45 -8.31 2.26
N VAL A 306 13.09 -7.02 2.18
CA VAL A 306 14.02 -5.96 1.78
C VAL A 306 14.48 -5.14 2.98
N GLN A 307 13.55 -4.60 3.76
CA GLN A 307 13.79 -3.76 4.93
C GLN A 307 13.80 -4.55 6.25
N GLY A 308 13.29 -5.79 6.23
CA GLY A 308 13.06 -6.54 7.44
C GLY A 308 14.31 -6.95 8.22
N PRO A 309 14.10 -7.31 9.49
CA PRO A 309 12.81 -7.61 10.12
C PRO A 309 12.03 -6.36 10.60
N CYS A 310 10.87 -6.07 9.99
CA CYS A 310 10.17 -4.79 10.20
C CYS A 310 9.36 -4.78 11.51
N PHE A 311 8.92 -5.96 11.95
CA PHE A 311 8.01 -6.13 13.08
C PHE A 311 8.69 -6.64 14.35
N LYS A 312 10.03 -6.70 14.35
CA LYS A 312 10.81 -7.09 15.52
C LYS A 312 10.48 -6.18 16.72
N GLY A 313 10.40 -6.79 17.90
CA GLY A 313 10.11 -6.11 19.17
C GLY A 313 8.62 -5.92 19.47
N LEU A 314 7.72 -6.31 18.58
CA LEU A 314 6.27 -6.22 18.80
C LEU A 314 5.68 -7.44 19.54
N GLY A 315 6.47 -8.53 19.66
CA GLY A 315 6.03 -9.80 20.25
C GLY A 315 5.04 -10.58 19.37
N TRP A 316 4.91 -10.21 18.10
CA TRP A 316 3.94 -10.83 17.18
C TRP A 316 4.22 -12.30 16.93
N GLU A 317 5.47 -12.71 17.03
CA GLU A 317 5.89 -14.10 16.96
C GLU A 317 5.27 -14.99 18.05
N ASN A 318 4.79 -14.41 19.15
CA ASN A 318 4.19 -15.14 20.26
C ASN A 318 2.65 -15.16 20.24
N LEU A 319 1.99 -14.51 19.27
CA LEU A 319 0.53 -14.37 19.26
C LEU A 319 -0.23 -15.70 19.16
N HIS A 320 0.37 -16.70 18.53
CA HIS A 320 -0.21 -18.04 18.43
C HIS A 320 -0.21 -18.80 19.77
N LYS A 321 0.56 -18.34 20.76
CA LYS A 321 0.64 -18.95 22.11
C LYS A 321 -0.44 -18.44 23.05
N THR A 322 -1.13 -17.36 22.67
CA THR A 322 -2.14 -16.68 23.50
C THR A 322 -3.58 -17.07 23.15
N GLY A 323 -3.77 -17.99 22.20
CA GLY A 323 -5.08 -18.42 21.69
C GLY A 323 -5.40 -19.86 22.01
#